data_AF-A0A7S1E5F8-F1
#
_entry.id   AF-A0A7S1E5F8-F1
#
_cell.length_a   1.000
_cell.length_b   1.000
_cell.length_c   1.000
_cell.angle_alpha   90.00
_cell.angle_beta   90.00
_cell.angle_gamma   90.00
#
_symmetry.space_group_name_H-M   'P 1'
#
loop_
_entity.id
_entity.type
_entity.pdbx_description
1 polymer ?
#
loop_
_entity_poly.entity_id
_entity_poly.type
_entity_poly.pdbx_seq_one_letter_code
_entity_poly.pdbx_strand_id
1 'polypeptide(L)'
;IEIVGKKRLVLDLSCRRKPEEPSGSYYVVTDRWQKYTDLPVNEKTLGELAAYCDEFLVHGVEVEGKRCGILEDLVTLLGEYSPVPVTYAGGVRSIEDMDNVLTLGGGKVDLTIGSALDCFGGTLKYDDVVAWHNKKNTKD
;
A
#
# COMPACT_ATOMS: atom_id res chain seq x y z
N ILE A 1 -4.87 2.90 -21.41
CA ILE A 1 -4.88 4.38 -21.45
C ILE A 1 -5.71 4.98 -22.58
N GLU A 2 -5.76 4.40 -23.78
CA GLU A 2 -6.43 5.01 -24.95
C GLU A 2 -7.95 5.20 -24.77
N ILE A 3 -8.62 4.30 -24.05
CA ILE A 3 -10.09 4.33 -23.90
C ILE A 3 -10.51 5.23 -22.73
N VAL A 4 -9.93 5.01 -21.54
CA VAL A 4 -10.34 5.70 -20.31
C VAL A 4 -9.38 6.80 -19.87
N GLY A 5 -8.21 6.95 -20.49
CA GLY A 5 -7.21 7.94 -20.08
C GLY A 5 -6.46 7.56 -18.80
N LYS A 6 -5.18 7.95 -18.73
CA LYS A 6 -4.29 7.68 -17.59
C LYS A 6 -4.86 8.18 -16.25
N LYS A 7 -5.40 9.41 -16.23
CA LYS A 7 -5.95 10.09 -15.06
C LYS A 7 -7.16 9.43 -14.39
N ARG A 8 -7.69 8.36 -14.99
CA ARG A 8 -8.87 7.61 -14.50
C ARG A 8 -8.52 6.13 -14.27
N LEU A 9 -7.23 5.81 -14.17
CA LEU A 9 -6.73 4.45 -13.99
C LEU A 9 -5.92 4.37 -12.70
N VAL A 10 -6.28 3.39 -11.88
CA VAL A 10 -5.50 2.91 -10.74
C VAL A 10 -5.02 1.51 -11.10
N LEU A 11 -3.73 1.24 -10.90
CA LEU A 11 -3.21 -0.13 -11.01
C LEU A 11 -3.11 -0.76 -9.62
N ASP A 12 -3.86 -1.84 -9.44
CA ASP A 12 -3.82 -2.67 -8.24
C ASP A 12 -2.73 -3.74 -8.38
N LEU A 13 -1.73 -3.66 -7.50
CA LEU A 13 -0.59 -4.56 -7.45
C LEU A 13 -0.61 -5.33 -6.12
N SER A 14 -1.00 -6.60 -6.19
CA SER A 14 -0.80 -7.54 -5.09
C SER A 14 0.66 -7.99 -5.04
N CYS A 15 1.35 -7.69 -3.94
CA CYS A 15 2.79 -7.84 -3.81
C CYS A 15 3.14 -8.85 -2.70
N ARG A 16 4.07 -9.76 -3.01
CA ARG A 16 4.52 -10.78 -2.07
C ARG A 16 5.99 -11.12 -2.27
N ARG A 17 6.71 -11.40 -1.18
CA ARG A 17 8.05 -12.00 -1.25
C ARG A 17 7.96 -13.48 -1.57
N LYS A 18 8.96 -13.98 -2.30
CA LYS A 18 9.12 -15.42 -2.49
C LYS A 18 9.44 -16.08 -1.14
N PRO A 19 8.78 -17.20 -0.77
CA PRO A 19 9.01 -17.85 0.52
C PRO A 19 10.47 -18.26 0.77
N GLU A 20 11.20 -18.58 -0.30
CA GLU A 20 12.62 -18.92 -0.27
C GLU A 20 13.55 -17.73 -0.03
N GLU A 21 13.06 -16.49 -0.19
CA GLU A 21 13.83 -15.25 0.00
C GLU A 21 13.05 -14.23 0.85
N PRO A 22 12.92 -14.43 2.18
CA PRO A 22 12.12 -13.57 3.06
C PRO A 22 12.62 -12.13 3.21
N SER A 23 13.87 -11.88 2.83
CA SER A 23 14.49 -10.54 2.74
C SER A 23 14.71 -10.10 1.29
N GLY A 24 14.15 -10.83 0.32
CA GLY A 24 14.30 -10.59 -1.11
C GLY A 24 13.32 -9.53 -1.63
N SER A 25 13.29 -9.40 -2.96
CA SER A 25 12.40 -8.47 -3.65
C SER A 25 10.93 -8.90 -3.54
N TYR A 26 10.03 -7.92 -3.55
CA TYR A 26 8.61 -8.14 -3.76
C TYR A 26 8.34 -8.42 -5.24
N TYR A 27 7.42 -9.33 -5.51
CA TYR A 27 6.92 -9.64 -6.85
C TYR A 27 5.41 -9.47 -6.90
N VAL A 28 4.91 -9.06 -8.06
CA VAL A 28 3.46 -9.05 -8.30
C VAL A 28 2.96 -10.49 -8.38
N VAL A 29 1.91 -10.79 -7.63
CA VAL A 29 1.23 -12.09 -7.62
C VAL A 29 -0.20 -11.95 -8.14
N THR A 30 -0.68 -13.01 -8.77
CA THR A 30 -2.02 -13.11 -9.37
C THR A 30 -2.70 -14.41 -8.96
N ASP A 31 -3.94 -14.62 -9.42
CA ASP A 31 -4.73 -15.82 -9.13
C ASP A 31 -4.83 -16.11 -7.63
N ARG A 32 -5.48 -15.21 -6.88
CA ARG A 32 -5.62 -15.29 -5.41
C ARG A 32 -4.27 -15.51 -4.71
N TRP A 33 -3.24 -14.80 -5.20
CA TRP A 33 -1.87 -14.79 -4.68
C TRP A 33 -1.11 -16.11 -4.82
N GLN A 34 -1.62 -17.04 -5.63
CA GLN A 34 -1.02 -18.35 -5.84
C GLN A 34 0.04 -18.35 -6.95
N LYS A 35 -0.06 -17.42 -7.91
CA LYS A 35 0.84 -17.36 -9.06
C LYS A 35 1.74 -16.13 -9.00
N TYR A 36 3.03 -16.34 -8.81
CA TYR A 36 4.05 -15.30 -9.00
C TYR A 36 4.17 -14.94 -10.48
N THR A 37 4.35 -13.64 -10.74
CA THR A 37 4.78 -13.13 -12.03
C THR A 37 6.29 -12.85 -12.00
N ASP A 38 6.88 -12.61 -13.16
CA ASP A 38 8.28 -12.18 -13.28
C ASP A 38 8.45 -10.66 -13.09
N LEU A 39 7.42 -9.96 -12.59
CA LEU A 39 7.42 -8.51 -12.40
C LEU A 39 7.82 -8.16 -10.96
N PRO A 40 9.08 -7.76 -10.70
CA PRO A 40 9.47 -7.27 -9.38
C PRO A 40 8.85 -5.90 -9.10
N VAL A 41 8.70 -5.55 -7.82
CA VAL A 41 8.27 -4.22 -7.39
C VAL A 41 9.52 -3.43 -7.01
N ASN A 42 9.94 -2.50 -7.86
CA ASN A 42 11.11 -1.65 -7.66
C ASN A 42 10.96 -0.34 -8.47
N GLU A 43 11.96 0.54 -8.38
CA GLU A 43 11.98 1.82 -9.11
C GLU A 43 11.69 1.69 -10.59
N LYS A 44 12.36 0.76 -11.27
CA LYS A 44 12.21 0.60 -12.71
C LYS A 44 10.79 0.21 -13.09
N THR A 45 10.23 -0.81 -12.43
CA THR A 45 8.90 -1.33 -12.79
C THR A 45 7.79 -0.38 -12.37
N LEU A 46 7.90 0.30 -11.22
CA LEU A 46 6.98 1.36 -10.83
C LEU A 46 7.03 2.52 -11.83
N GLY A 47 8.21 2.92 -12.27
CA GLY A 47 8.41 3.95 -13.31
C GLY A 47 7.73 3.59 -14.63
N GLU A 48 7.94 2.36 -15.11
CA GLU A 48 7.34 1.86 -16.35
C GLU A 48 5.80 1.80 -16.26
N LEU A 49 5.27 1.25 -15.16
CA LEU A 49 3.82 1.13 -14.96
C LEU A 49 3.13 2.48 -14.78
N ALA A 50 3.79 3.44 -14.13
CA ALA A 50 3.24 4.77 -13.92
C ALA A 50 3.05 5.57 -15.21
N ALA A 51 3.59 5.12 -16.34
CA ALA A 51 3.22 5.67 -17.65
C ALA A 51 1.74 5.40 -18.00
N TYR A 52 1.12 4.41 -17.36
CA TYR A 52 -0.20 3.88 -17.72
C TYR A 52 -1.31 4.17 -16.69
N CYS A 53 -0.99 4.69 -15.51
CA CYS A 53 -1.97 5.01 -14.45
C CYS A 53 -1.66 6.32 -13.72
N ASP A 54 -2.66 6.87 -13.04
CA ASP A 54 -2.51 8.07 -12.20
C ASP A 54 -2.19 7.74 -10.74
N GLU A 55 -2.41 6.49 -10.32
CA GLU A 55 -2.23 6.03 -8.95
C GLU A 55 -1.93 4.53 -8.93
N PHE A 56 -1.23 4.09 -7.89
CA PHE A 56 -1.12 2.67 -7.52
C PHE A 56 -1.93 2.36 -6.26
N LEU A 57 -2.57 1.19 -6.26
CA LEU A 57 -3.07 0.54 -5.06
C LEU A 57 -2.19 -0.69 -4.81
N VAL A 58 -1.44 -0.73 -3.71
CA VAL A 58 -0.45 -1.78 -3.46
C VAL A 58 -0.85 -2.62 -2.24
N HIS A 59 -1.07 -3.92 -2.46
CA HIS A 59 -1.46 -4.85 -1.41
C HIS A 59 -0.25 -5.64 -0.87
N GLY A 60 0.02 -5.51 0.43
CA GLY A 60 0.97 -6.34 1.15
C GLY A 60 0.35 -7.68 1.53
N VAL A 61 0.37 -8.65 0.61
CA VAL A 61 -0.38 -9.93 0.74
C VAL A 61 -0.05 -10.70 2.03
N GLU A 62 1.18 -10.59 2.53
CA GLU A 62 1.63 -11.31 3.71
C GLU A 62 0.90 -10.88 5.00
N VAL A 63 0.42 -9.64 5.04
CA VAL A 63 -0.20 -9.02 6.22
C VAL A 63 -1.67 -8.62 5.98
N GLU A 64 -2.16 -8.79 4.76
CA GLU A 64 -3.51 -8.40 4.36
C GLU A 64 -4.60 -9.05 5.24
N GLY A 65 -5.47 -8.22 5.82
CA GLY A 65 -6.56 -8.64 6.70
C GLY A 65 -6.14 -9.17 8.09
N LYS A 66 -4.84 -9.37 8.35
CA LYS A 66 -4.33 -10.04 9.57
C LYS A 66 -4.22 -9.14 10.80
N ARG A 67 -4.21 -7.82 10.63
CA ARG A 67 -4.05 -6.83 11.73
C ARG A 67 -2.77 -7.08 12.54
N CYS A 68 -1.68 -7.42 11.87
CA CYS A 68 -0.40 -7.82 12.48
C CYS A 68 0.72 -6.77 12.36
N GLY A 69 0.45 -5.60 11.78
CA GLY A 69 1.43 -4.59 11.42
C GLY A 69 1.67 -4.51 9.91
N ILE A 70 2.15 -3.35 9.46
CA ILE A 70 2.47 -3.06 8.05
C ILE A 70 3.78 -3.74 7.61
N LEU A 71 4.00 -3.80 6.29
CA LEU A 71 5.32 -4.12 5.72
C LEU A 71 6.13 -2.84 5.54
N GLU A 72 6.91 -2.47 6.56
CA GLU A 72 7.65 -1.20 6.63
C GLU A 72 8.59 -0.97 5.45
N ASP A 73 9.28 -2.02 5.02
CA ASP A 73 10.21 -2.00 3.89
C ASP A 73 9.51 -1.84 2.54
N LEU A 74 8.34 -2.45 2.35
CA LEU A 74 7.50 -2.21 1.19
C LEU A 74 6.99 -0.76 1.16
N VAL A 75 6.53 -0.22 2.29
CA VAL A 75 6.07 1.17 2.38
C VAL A 75 7.21 2.15 2.08
N THR A 76 8.41 1.87 2.60
CA THR A 76 9.62 2.66 2.32
C THR A 76 9.96 2.65 0.83
N LEU A 77 9.96 1.46 0.21
CA LEU A 77 10.21 1.28 -1.22
C LEU A 77 9.21 2.10 -2.06
N LEU A 78 7.93 2.08 -1.71
CA LEU A 78 6.88 2.83 -2.42
C LEU A 78 7.06 4.35 -2.27
N GLY A 79 7.36 4.83 -1.06
CA GLY A 79 7.58 6.25 -0.80
C GLY A 79 8.83 6.81 -1.47
N GLU A 80 9.88 5.99 -1.61
CA GLU A 80 11.12 6.37 -2.28
C GLU A 80 10.95 6.40 -3.80
N TYR A 81 10.31 5.38 -4.38
CA TYR A 81 10.43 5.11 -5.81
C TYR A 81 9.14 5.29 -6.63
N SER A 82 7.97 5.43 -6.02
CA SER A 82 6.76 5.65 -6.81
C SER A 82 6.71 7.06 -7.40
N PRO A 83 6.58 7.21 -8.73
CA PRO A 83 6.48 8.52 -9.37
C PRO A 83 5.05 9.09 -9.35
N VAL A 84 4.05 8.31 -8.94
CA VAL A 84 2.64 8.69 -8.79
C VAL A 84 2.15 8.36 -7.38
N PRO A 85 1.03 8.95 -6.90
CA PRO A 85 0.45 8.59 -5.61
C PRO A 85 0.27 7.08 -5.44
N VAL A 86 0.46 6.62 -4.20
CA VAL A 86 0.29 5.21 -3.85
C VAL A 86 -0.58 5.09 -2.61
N THR A 87 -1.61 4.27 -2.71
CA THR A 87 -2.35 3.81 -1.54
C THR A 87 -1.87 2.41 -1.16
N TYR A 88 -1.34 2.24 0.05
CA TYR A 88 -0.94 0.93 0.57
C TYR A 88 -2.09 0.25 1.33
N ALA A 89 -2.28 -1.04 1.11
CA ALA A 89 -3.28 -1.86 1.77
C ALA A 89 -2.64 -3.12 2.39
N GLY A 90 -2.68 -3.23 3.73
CA GLY A 90 -2.30 -4.46 4.41
C GLY A 90 -1.81 -4.27 5.85
N GLY A 91 -2.32 -5.11 6.76
CA GLY A 91 -1.68 -5.31 8.06
C GLY A 91 -1.96 -4.29 9.15
N VAL A 92 -2.51 -3.12 8.83
CA VAL A 92 -2.82 -2.05 9.80
C VAL A 92 -3.59 -2.59 11.02
N ARG A 93 -3.16 -2.19 12.21
CA ARG A 93 -3.75 -2.57 13.50
C ARG A 93 -3.92 -1.40 14.47
N SER A 94 -3.21 -0.29 14.29
CA SER A 94 -3.25 0.85 15.21
C SER A 94 -3.03 2.20 14.52
N ILE A 95 -3.22 3.29 15.25
CA ILE A 95 -2.86 4.65 14.82
C ILE A 95 -1.34 4.79 14.60
N GLU A 96 -0.53 4.05 15.36
CA GLU A 96 0.93 4.03 15.20
C GLU A 96 1.34 3.54 13.81
N ASP A 97 0.65 2.53 13.26
CA ASP A 97 0.90 2.11 11.87
C ASP A 97 0.61 3.23 10.87
N MET A 98 -0.36 4.11 11.14
CA MET A 98 -0.65 5.26 10.29
C MET A 98 0.47 6.29 10.32
N ASP A 99 1.00 6.58 11.52
CA ASP A 99 2.17 7.46 11.68
C ASP A 99 3.43 6.85 11.03
N ASN A 100 3.60 5.54 11.12
CA ASN A 100 4.69 4.82 10.46
C ASN A 100 4.57 4.88 8.94
N VAL A 101 3.38 4.66 8.36
CA VAL A 101 3.18 4.79 6.91
C VAL A 101 3.48 6.21 6.43
N LEU A 102 3.00 7.22 7.15
CA LEU A 102 3.27 8.62 6.80
C LEU A 102 4.78 8.92 6.81
N THR A 103 5.50 8.41 7.81
CA THR A 103 6.94 8.64 8.00
C THR A 103 7.77 7.87 6.97
N LEU A 104 7.58 6.55 6.88
CA LEU A 104 8.31 5.65 5.97
C LEU A 104 7.99 5.94 4.50
N GLY A 105 6.74 6.29 4.22
CA GLY A 105 6.28 6.67 2.88
C GLY A 105 6.68 8.09 2.47
N GLY A 106 7.39 8.84 3.32
CA GLY A 106 7.85 10.20 3.03
C GLY A 106 6.71 11.18 2.71
N GLY A 107 5.53 10.97 3.30
CA GLY A 107 4.33 11.76 3.03
C GLY A 107 3.68 11.51 1.65
N LYS A 108 4.10 10.48 0.90
CA LYS A 108 3.61 10.17 -0.46
C LYS A 108 2.79 8.88 -0.54
N VAL A 109 2.71 8.12 0.55
CA VAL A 109 1.99 6.86 0.62
C VAL A 109 0.79 7.03 1.53
N ASP A 110 -0.40 6.85 0.95
CA ASP A 110 -1.68 6.78 1.65
C ASP A 110 -1.93 5.36 2.18
N LEU A 111 -2.96 5.20 3.02
CA LEU A 111 -3.22 3.97 3.75
C LEU A 111 -4.69 3.55 3.67
N THR A 112 -4.92 2.27 3.38
CA THR A 112 -6.24 1.62 3.50
C THR A 112 -6.36 0.88 4.82
N ILE A 113 -7.48 1.08 5.53
CA ILE A 113 -7.82 0.37 6.76
C ILE A 113 -9.18 -0.31 6.59
N GLY A 114 -9.20 -1.64 6.71
CA GLY A 114 -10.41 -2.46 6.61
C GLY A 114 -10.73 -3.17 7.93
N SER A 115 -10.37 -4.45 8.04
CA SER A 115 -10.74 -5.35 9.16
C SER A 115 -10.31 -4.89 10.56
N ALA A 116 -9.39 -3.92 10.66
CA ALA A 116 -8.98 -3.32 11.92
C ALA A 116 -10.02 -2.34 12.50
N LEU A 117 -10.87 -1.75 11.65
CA LEU A 117 -11.88 -0.79 12.09
C LEU A 117 -12.97 -1.47 12.91
N ASP A 118 -13.43 -0.79 13.95
CA ASP A 118 -14.52 -1.20 14.83
C ASP A 118 -15.84 -1.46 14.09
N CYS A 119 -16.14 -0.65 13.07
CA CYS A 119 -17.29 -0.85 12.19
C CYS A 119 -17.23 -2.14 11.35
N PHE A 120 -16.06 -2.80 11.27
CA PHE A 120 -15.85 -4.11 10.65
C PHE A 120 -15.47 -5.21 11.66
N GLY A 121 -15.68 -4.99 12.95
CA GLY A 121 -15.39 -5.97 14.01
C GLY A 121 -13.92 -6.00 14.47
N GLY A 122 -13.15 -4.96 14.13
CA GLY A 122 -11.84 -4.70 14.71
C GLY A 122 -11.89 -3.88 16.00
N THR A 123 -10.73 -3.41 16.45
CA THR A 123 -10.58 -2.67 17.71
C THR A 123 -10.17 -1.21 17.50
N LEU A 124 -9.78 -0.83 16.28
CA LEU A 124 -9.40 0.54 15.93
C LEU A 124 -10.66 1.34 15.65
N LYS A 125 -10.91 2.42 16.40
CA LYS A 125 -12.12 3.21 16.20
C LYS A 125 -12.05 4.03 14.92
N TYR A 126 -13.10 3.98 14.10
CA TYR A 126 -13.20 4.84 12.92
C TYR A 126 -13.04 6.34 13.27
N ASP A 127 -13.67 6.79 14.35
CA ASP A 127 -13.57 8.18 14.80
C ASP A 127 -12.14 8.60 15.14
N ASP A 128 -11.33 7.70 15.72
CA ASP A 128 -9.93 7.97 16.04
C ASP A 128 -9.08 8.12 14.75
N VAL A 129 -9.38 7.33 13.72
CA VAL A 129 -8.76 7.43 12.39
C VAL A 129 -9.09 8.77 11.73
N VAL A 130 -10.36 9.18 11.76
CA VAL A 130 -10.79 10.48 11.22
C VAL A 130 -10.15 11.64 11.99
N ALA A 131 -10.11 11.56 13.32
CA ALA A 131 -9.47 12.56 14.17
C ALA A 131 -7.97 12.68 13.88
N TRP A 132 -7.28 11.55 13.70
CA TRP A 132 -5.87 11.53 13.29
C TRP A 132 -5.68 12.22 11.93
N HIS A 133 -6.49 11.88 10.93
CA HIS A 133 -6.39 12.44 9.58
C HIS A 133 -6.60 13.96 9.58
N ASN A 134 -7.65 14.43 10.26
CA ASN A 134 -7.95 15.86 10.37
C ASN A 134 -6.80 16.62 11.05
N LYS A 135 -6.17 16.05 12.08
CA LYS A 135 -5.04 16.68 12.79
C LYS A 135 -3.79 16.83 11.91
N LYS A 136 -3.59 15.93 10.95
CA LYS A 136 -2.45 15.99 10.01
C LYS A 136 -2.71 16.99 8.88
N ASN A 137 -3.95 17.11 8.42
CA ASN A 137 -4.35 17.99 7.30
C ASN A 137 -4.77 19.40 7.70
N THR A 138 -4.77 19.73 8.99
CA THR A 138 -5.04 21.09 9.51
C THR A 138 -3.76 21.88 9.79
N LYS A 139 -2.60 21.35 9.41
CA LYS A 139 -1.32 22.06 9.44
C LYS A 139 -1.00 22.64 8.06
N ASP A 140 -1.84 23.55 7.60
CA ASP A 140 -1.57 24.50 6.50
C ASP A 140 -1.82 25.92 7.03
#